data_AF-A0A4S8L2B5-F1
#
_entry.id   AF-A0A4S8L2B5-F1
#
_cell.length_a   1.000
_cell.length_b   1.000
_cell.length_c   1.000
_cell.angle_alpha   90.00
_cell.angle_beta   90.00
_cell.angle_gamma   90.00
#
_symmetry.space_group_name_H-M   'P 1'
#
loop_
_entity.id
_entity.type
_entity.pdbx_description
1 polymer ?
#
loop_
_entity_poly.entity_id
_entity_poly.type
_entity_poly.pdbx_seq_one_letter_code
_entity_poly.pdbx_strand_id
1 'polypeptide(L)' 'ITAHRAQGATMKKVKVDLAKCRGTESPYVMISRVKSLEGLLILRDFDLKVIQCRQSEDAR' A
#
# COMPACT_ATOMS: atom_id res chain seq x y z
N ILE A 1 0.12 4.01 -11.42
CA ILE A 1 1.38 3.26 -11.25
C ILE A 1 1.05 1.98 -10.47
N THR A 2 1.68 0.85 -10.77
CA THR A 2 1.52 -0.38 -9.98
C THR A 2 2.46 -0.37 -8.77
N ALA A 3 2.18 -1.17 -7.73
CA ALA A 3 3.04 -1.26 -6.54
C ALA A 3 4.50 -1.58 -6.92
N HIS A 4 4.72 -2.59 -7.76
CA HIS A 4 6.05 -2.95 -8.27
C HIS A 4 6.78 -1.78 -8.95
N ARG A 5 6.09 -0.99 -9.78
CA ARG A 5 6.71 0.16 -10.46
C ARG A 5 6.94 1.36 -9.54
N ALA A 6 6.21 1.45 -8.44
CA ALA A 6 6.36 2.52 -7.46
C ALA A 6 7.51 2.26 -6.48
N GLN A 7 8.03 1.03 -6.39
CA GLN A 7 9.09 0.65 -5.46
C GLN A 7 10.32 1.55 -5.61
N GLY A 8 10.83 2.06 -4.50
CA GLY A 8 11.98 2.98 -4.46
C GLY A 8 11.65 4.45 -4.77
N ALA A 9 10.47 4.77 -5.32
CA ALA A 9 10.07 6.15 -5.61
C ALA A 9 9.70 6.94 -4.34
N THR A 10 9.88 8.26 -4.35
CA THR A 10 9.28 9.17 -3.37
C THR A 10 8.26 10.05 -4.06
N MET A 11 7.06 10.17 -3.49
CA MET A 11 5.94 10.90 -4.04
C MET A 11 5.39 11.91 -3.02
N LYS A 12 4.98 13.09 -3.48
CA LYS A 12 4.40 14.12 -2.60
C LYS A 12 2.95 13.83 -2.22
N LYS A 13 2.16 13.30 -3.15
CA LYS A 13 0.76 12.94 -2.97
C LYS A 13 0.45 11.64 -3.72
N VAL A 14 -0.29 10.73 -3.10
CA VAL A 14 -0.71 9.46 -3.70
C VAL A 14 -2.18 9.18 -3.40
N LYS A 15 -2.85 8.55 -4.36
CA LYS A 15 -4.17 7.95 -4.19
C LYS A 15 -4.01 6.44 -4.33
N VAL A 16 -4.40 5.68 -3.32
CA VAL A 16 -4.16 4.22 -3.26
C VAL A 16 -5.48 3.47 -3.11
N ASP A 17 -5.59 2.34 -3.79
CA ASP A 17 -6.68 1.38 -3.62
C ASP A 17 -6.15 0.15 -2.89
N LEU A 18 -6.52 -0.03 -1.63
CA LEU A 18 -6.06 -1.16 -0.81
C LEU A 18 -7.05 -2.33 -0.82
N ALA A 19 -8.28 -2.12 -1.29
CA ALA A 19 -9.34 -3.13 -1.20
C ALA A 19 -9.07 -4.39 -2.03
N LYS A 20 -8.20 -4.30 -3.04
CA LYS A 20 -7.78 -5.43 -3.89
C LYS A 20 -6.39 -5.95 -3.56
N CYS A 21 -5.73 -5.41 -2.54
CA CYS A 21 -4.45 -5.93 -2.12
C CYS A 21 -4.61 -7.31 -1.49
N ARG A 22 -3.69 -8.20 -1.83
CA ARG A 22 -3.53 -9.47 -1.13
C ARG A 22 -2.24 -9.35 -0.34
N GLY A 23 -2.36 -9.42 0.97
CA GLY A 23 -1.21 -9.36 1.83
C GLY A 23 -0.63 -7.97 2.10
N THR A 24 0.37 -7.91 2.98
CA THR A 24 0.97 -6.68 3.54
C THR A 24 2.01 -6.02 2.64
N GLU A 25 2.64 -6.76 1.72
CA GLU A 25 3.74 -6.21 0.91
C GLU A 25 3.27 -5.09 -0.03
N SER A 26 2.21 -5.33 -0.81
CA SER A 26 1.71 -4.35 -1.77
C SER A 26 1.21 -3.06 -1.11
N PRO A 27 0.34 -3.11 -0.07
CA PRO A 27 -0.05 -1.94 0.72
C PRO A 27 1.14 -1.17 1.26
N TYR A 28 2.14 -1.88 1.82
CA TYR A 28 3.33 -1.26 2.35
C TYR A 28 4.11 -0.49 1.28
N VAL A 29 4.37 -1.11 0.12
CA VAL A 29 5.07 -0.45 -0.98
C VAL A 29 4.31 0.78 -1.45
N MET A 30 2.98 0.70 -1.58
CA MET A 30 2.13 1.80 -2.05
C MET A 30 2.11 2.99 -1.07
N ILE A 31 1.91 2.73 0.22
CA ILE A 31 1.79 3.78 1.25
C ILE A 31 3.15 4.39 1.59
N SER A 32 4.22 3.60 1.62
CA SER A 32 5.58 4.08 1.97
C SER A 32 6.19 5.04 0.94
N ARG A 33 5.49 5.35 -0.17
CA ARG A 33 5.96 6.32 -1.16
C ARG A 33 5.74 7.76 -0.71
N VAL A 34 4.79 8.03 0.19
CA VAL A 34 4.55 9.37 0.74
C VAL A 34 5.36 9.62 2.00
N LYS A 35 5.63 10.91 2.26
CA LYS A 35 6.38 11.37 3.44
C LYS A 35 5.49 11.88 4.57
N SER A 36 4.20 12.07 4.32
CA SER A 36 3.23 12.52 5.31
C SER A 36 1.83 11.97 5.02
N LEU A 37 0.97 11.93 6.05
CA LEU A 37 -0.40 11.41 5.93
C LEU A 37 -1.31 12.35 5.12
N GLU A 38 -1.04 13.66 5.13
CA GLU A 38 -1.78 14.64 4.31
C GLU A 38 -1.57 14.39 2.81
N GLY A 39 -0.46 13.73 2.44
CA GLY A 39 -0.20 13.30 1.07
C GLY A 39 -0.89 11.99 0.69
N LEU A 40 -1.56 11.30 1.60
CA LEU A 40 -2.18 9.99 1.38
C LEU A 40 -3.70 10.10 1.26
N LEU A 41 -4.25 9.54 0.20
CA LEU A 41 -5.68 9.29 0.08
C LEU A 41 -5.94 7.81 -0.18
N ILE A 42 -6.73 7.17 0.68
CA ILE A 42 -7.21 5.81 0.48
C ILE A 42 -8.58 5.89 -0.20
N LEU A 43 -8.76 5.23 -1.34
CA LEU A 43 -9.94 5.42 -2.19
C LEU A 43 -11.24 4.85 -1.62
N ARG A 44 -11.15 3.85 -0.75
CA ARG A 44 -12.28 3.14 -0.13
C ARG A 44 -11.81 2.36 1.09
N ASP A 45 -12.76 1.95 1.92
CA ASP A 45 -12.49 1.04 3.03
C ASP A 45 -11.86 -0.27 2.55
N PHE A 46 -11.06 -0.88 3.42
CA PHE A 46 -10.33 -2.11 3.14
C PHE A 46 -10.27 -2.97 4.41
N ASP A 47 -10.07 -4.28 4.24
CA ASP A 47 -9.90 -5.19 5.38
C ASP A 47 -8.53 -4.94 6.03
N LEU A 48 -8.50 -4.62 7.33
CA LEU A 48 -7.26 -4.38 8.08
C LEU A 48 -6.30 -5.56 8.04
N LYS A 49 -6.79 -6.79 7.80
CA LYS A 49 -5.94 -7.97 7.64
C LYS A 49 -4.88 -7.80 6.55
N VAL A 50 -5.16 -7.01 5.50
CA VAL A 50 -4.21 -6.77 4.41
C VAL A 50 -2.99 -5.96 4.84
N ILE A 51 -3.00 -5.30 6.01
CA ILE A 51 -1.83 -4.60 6.55
C ILE A 51 -1.30 -5.22 7.86
N GLN A 52 -1.94 -6.27 8.36
CA GLN A 52 -1.64 -6.90 9.65
C GLN A 52 -1.11 -8.34 9.52
N CYS A 53 -1.05 -8.90 8.33
CA CYS A 53 -0.46 -10.22 8.10
C CYS A 53 1.07 -10.17 8.02
N ARG A 54 1.70 -11.32 8.25
CA ARG A 54 3.15 -11.48 8.04
C ARG A 54 3.42 -11.59 6.55
N GLN A 55 4.50 -10.97 6.05
CA GLN A 55 4.88 -11.12 4.64
C GLN A 55 5.09 -12.59 4.23
N SER A 56 5.56 -13.45 5.14
CA SER A 56 5.69 -14.89 4.88
C SER A 56 4.36 -15.61 4.64
N GLU A 57 3.22 -14.99 4.96
CA GLU A 57 1.87 -15.51 4.74
C GLU A 57 1.25 -14.98 3.44
N ASP A 58 1.83 -13.94 2.82
CA ASP A 58 1.33 -13.35 1.57
C ASP A 58 1.54 -14.25 0.35
N ALA A 59 2.65 -15.01 0.36
CA ALA A 59 3.09 -15.85 -0.76
C ALA A 59 2.44 -17.24 -0.79
N ARG A 60 1.53 -17.55 0.15
CA ARG A 60 0.84 -18.84 0.26
C ARG A 60 -0.45 -18.91 -0.55
#